data_AF-A0A4W3GM18-F1
#
_entry.id   AF-A0A4W3GM18-F1
#
_cell.length_a   1.000
_cell.length_b   1.000
_cell.length_c   1.000
_cell.angle_alpha   90.00
_cell.angle_beta   90.00
_cell.angle_gamma   90.00
#
_symmetry.space_group_name_H-M   'P 1'
#
loop_
_entity.id
_entity.type
_entity.pdbx_description
1 polymer ?
#
loop_
_entity_poly.entity_id
_entity_poly.type
_entity_poly.pdbx_seq_one_letter_code
_entity_poly.pdbx_strand_id
1 'polypeptide(L)'
;MDLTYHRVSFIPLQKRMSVTEGGIKYSETTEGGRPKLGGLMDPRQGVIERTGRCQTCAEQPQNQGHSGEVERAAPQEADPRLRPVQGQEHLRGRGGDGQQVWR
;
A
#
# COMPACT_ATOMS: atom_id res chain seq x y z
N MET A 1 -24.52 -0.98 -17.37
CA MET A 1 -23.65 -1.89 -16.59
C MET A 1 -22.22 -1.41 -16.82
N ASP A 2 -21.82 -0.41 -16.05
CA ASP A 2 -20.55 0.30 -16.25
C ASP A 2 -19.39 -0.52 -15.68
N LEU A 3 -18.60 -1.14 -16.56
CA LEU A 3 -17.35 -1.78 -16.19
C LEU A 3 -16.31 -0.68 -15.96
N THR A 4 -16.17 -0.20 -14.72
CA THR A 4 -15.14 0.77 -14.35
C THR A 4 -13.77 0.07 -14.39
N TYR A 5 -12.94 0.44 -15.36
CA TYR A 5 -11.57 -0.04 -15.48
C TYR A 5 -10.70 0.51 -14.33
N HIS A 6 -10.29 -0.35 -13.41
CA HIS A 6 -9.35 0.01 -12.34
C HIS A 6 -7.91 -0.12 -12.83
N ARG A 7 -7.17 1.00 -12.90
CA ARG A 7 -5.75 1.01 -13.24
C ARG A 7 -4.91 0.59 -12.03
N VAL A 8 -4.27 -0.57 -12.11
CA VAL A 8 -3.21 -0.97 -11.18
C VAL A 8 -1.88 -0.50 -11.77
N SER A 9 -1.28 0.51 -11.16
CA SER A 9 0.03 1.06 -11.54
C SER A 9 1.08 0.71 -10.49
N PHE A 10 2.32 0.51 -10.93
CA PHE A 10 3.48 0.34 -10.05
C PHE A 10 3.60 1.53 -9.09
N ILE A 11 3.65 1.25 -7.78
CA ILE A 11 3.76 2.27 -6.74
C ILE A 11 5.25 2.59 -6.55
N PRO A 12 5.74 3.79 -6.91
CA PRO A 12 7.10 4.21 -6.58
C PRO A 12 7.26 4.34 -5.05
N LEU A 13 8.50 4.23 -4.55
CA LEU A 13 8.84 4.31 -3.12
C LEU A 13 8.02 5.40 -2.39
N GLN A 14 7.16 4.99 -1.45
CA GLN A 14 6.13 5.84 -0.82
C GLN A 14 6.67 6.76 0.28
N LYS A 15 7.98 7.01 0.32
CA LYS A 15 8.66 7.76 1.41
C LYS A 15 8.09 9.16 1.62
N ARG A 16 7.48 9.75 0.59
CA ARG A 16 6.81 11.06 0.64
C ARG A 16 5.41 11.06 1.26
N MET A 17 4.77 9.90 1.42
CA MET A 17 3.41 9.79 1.98
C MET A 17 3.41 9.19 3.40
N SER A 18 4.59 8.86 3.94
CA SER A 18 4.71 8.30 5.28
C SER A 18 4.63 9.41 6.34
N VAL A 19 3.81 9.21 7.37
CA VAL A 19 3.77 10.10 8.55
C VAL A 19 4.83 9.74 9.60
N THR A 20 5.55 8.63 9.38
CA THR A 20 6.60 8.16 10.27
C THR A 20 7.96 8.57 9.72
N GLU A 21 8.48 9.69 10.21
CA GLU A 21 9.84 10.14 9.86
C GLU A 21 10.90 9.09 10.28
N GLY A 22 11.72 8.66 9.31
CA GLY A 22 12.68 7.57 9.50
C GLY A 22 12.04 6.16 9.58
N GLY A 23 10.76 6.06 9.23
CA GLY A 23 10.02 4.81 9.17
C GLY A 23 9.72 4.15 10.52
N ILE A 24 9.14 2.95 10.44
CA ILE A 24 8.97 2.05 11.58
C ILE A 24 10.33 1.40 11.88
N LYS A 25 10.81 1.58 13.11
CA LYS A 25 12.14 1.15 13.58
C LYS A 25 12.07 -0.05 14.52
N TYR A 26 10.91 -0.25 15.13
CA TYR A 26 10.69 -1.21 16.21
C TYR A 26 9.52 -2.13 15.84
N SER A 27 9.64 -3.42 16.14
CA SER A 27 8.56 -4.38 15.90
C SER A 27 7.50 -4.33 17.02
N GLU A 28 7.84 -3.75 18.17
CA GLU A 28 6.94 -3.63 19.29
C GLU A 28 5.79 -2.67 18.99
N THR A 29 4.59 -3.05 19.39
CA THR A 29 3.38 -2.23 19.25
C THR A 29 3.25 -1.21 20.38
N THR A 30 3.69 -1.56 21.59
CA THR A 30 3.53 -0.75 22.79
C THR A 30 4.80 -0.69 23.64
N GLU A 31 4.93 0.37 24.42
CA GLU A 31 5.97 0.59 25.42
C GLU A 31 5.33 1.28 26.63
N GLY A 32 5.50 0.71 27.83
CA GLY A 32 4.88 1.25 29.05
C GLY A 32 3.33 1.29 29.00
N GLY A 33 2.71 0.34 28.28
CA GLY A 33 1.26 0.28 28.12
C GLY A 33 0.66 1.30 27.15
N ARG A 34 1.50 2.03 26.40
CA ARG A 34 1.06 3.00 25.38
C ARG A 34 1.64 2.63 24.01
N PRO A 35 1.01 3.04 22.89
CA PRO A 35 1.55 2.80 21.56
C PRO A 35 2.98 3.37 21.40
N LYS A 36 3.90 2.57 20.89
CA LYS A 36 5.33 2.91 20.79
C LYS A 36 5.60 3.82 19.59
N LEU A 37 6.30 4.93 19.81
CA LEU A 37 6.75 5.80 18.71
C LEU A 37 7.79 5.07 17.85
N GLY A 38 7.60 5.06 16.53
CA GLY A 38 8.39 4.25 15.60
C GLY A 38 8.13 2.75 15.68
N GLY A 39 7.12 2.31 16.45
CA GLY A 39 6.64 0.93 16.50
C GLY A 39 5.53 0.65 15.48
N LEU A 40 5.08 -0.60 15.38
CA LEU A 40 4.05 -1.00 14.40
C LEU A 40 2.68 -0.30 14.59
N MET A 41 2.42 0.22 15.79
CA MET A 41 1.23 1.01 16.12
C MET A 41 1.63 2.46 16.46
N ASP A 42 2.50 3.06 15.66
CA ASP A 42 2.94 4.43 15.89
C ASP A 42 1.70 5.35 15.98
N PRO A 43 1.55 6.15 17.04
CA PRO A 43 0.36 6.98 17.26
C PRO A 43 0.14 8.07 16.19
N ARG A 44 1.13 8.32 15.32
CA ARG A 44 0.99 9.15 14.11
C ARG A 44 0.21 8.45 13.00
N GLN A 45 0.21 7.12 12.96
CA GLN A 45 -0.52 6.32 11.96
C GLN A 45 -2.01 6.20 12.27
N GLY A 46 -2.41 6.46 13.51
CA GLY A 46 -3.79 6.31 13.97
C GLY A 46 -3.81 5.79 15.40
N VAL A 47 -5.01 5.69 15.98
CA VAL A 47 -5.20 5.14 17.33
C VAL A 47 -6.29 4.10 17.30
N ILE A 48 -6.08 2.96 17.97
CA ILE A 48 -7.08 1.87 18.07
C ILE A 48 -8.08 2.14 19.20
N GLU A 49 -7.67 2.85 20.25
CA GLU A 49 -8.51 3.19 21.39
C GLU A 49 -9.59 4.21 20.99
N ARG A 50 -10.87 3.88 21.25
CA ARG A 50 -12.03 4.70 20.87
C ARG A 50 -11.95 6.16 21.30
N THR A 51 -11.37 6.42 22.47
CA THR A 51 -11.22 7.77 23.04
C THR A 51 -9.92 8.46 22.63
N GLY A 52 -8.97 7.72 22.06
CA GLY A 52 -7.67 8.22 21.67
C GLY A 52 -7.73 9.18 20.48
N ARG A 53 -6.66 9.94 20.27
CA ARG A 53 -6.52 10.88 19.16
C ARG A 53 -5.22 10.64 18.42
N CYS A 54 -5.30 10.57 17.10
CA CYS A 54 -4.13 10.44 16.25
C CYS A 54 -3.22 11.67 16.40
N GLN A 55 -1.90 11.47 16.46
CA GLN A 55 -0.95 12.57 16.61
C GLN A 55 -0.74 13.36 15.30
N THR A 56 -1.16 12.82 14.15
CA THR A 56 -1.05 13.51 12.86
C THR A 56 -2.26 14.41 12.59
N CYS A 57 -3.48 13.88 12.70
CA CYS A 57 -4.72 14.61 12.37
C CYS A 57 -5.51 15.09 13.59
N ALA A 58 -5.16 14.66 14.81
CA ALA A 58 -5.90 14.92 16.05
C ALA A 58 -7.33 14.34 16.08
N GLU A 59 -7.70 13.52 15.10
CA GLU A 59 -9.03 12.90 14.99
C GLU A 59 -9.14 11.61 15.81
N GLN A 60 -10.39 11.22 16.09
CA GLN A 60 -10.76 9.95 16.72
C GLN A 60 -10.53 8.76 15.74
N PRO A 61 -10.53 7.50 16.23
CA PRO A 61 -10.17 6.29 15.44
C PRO A 61 -10.98 5.98 14.19
N GLN A 62 -12.03 6.75 13.89
CA GLN A 62 -12.84 6.57 12.68
C GLN A 62 -12.13 7.07 11.41
N ASN A 63 -10.97 7.72 11.54
CA ASN A 63 -10.10 8.00 10.41
C ASN A 63 -9.50 6.68 9.86
N GLN A 64 -9.40 6.57 8.53
CA GLN A 64 -8.84 5.41 7.81
C GLN A 64 -7.34 5.16 8.08
N GLY A 65 -6.71 5.95 8.93
CA GLY A 65 -5.31 5.82 9.33
C GLY A 65 -4.36 6.43 8.31
N HIS A 66 -3.12 6.64 8.72
CA HIS A 66 -2.07 7.21 7.90
C HIS A 66 -1.01 6.15 7.56
N SER A 67 -0.46 6.23 6.35
CA SER A 67 0.60 5.33 5.91
C SER A 67 1.89 5.53 6.72
N GLY A 68 2.49 4.41 7.14
CA GLY A 68 3.89 4.36 7.58
C GLY A 68 4.72 3.57 6.57
N GLU A 69 6.03 3.75 6.63
CA GLU A 69 6.98 3.03 5.79
C GLU A 69 7.98 2.28 6.66
N VAL A 70 8.38 1.08 6.25
CA VAL A 70 9.54 0.38 6.81
C VAL A 70 10.69 0.60 5.86
N GLU A 71 11.72 1.32 6.31
CA GLU A 71 12.92 1.51 5.49
C GLU A 71 13.70 0.20 5.40
N ARG A 72 13.95 -0.27 4.18
CA ARG A 72 14.72 -1.49 3.94
C ARG A 72 16.21 -1.15 3.88
N ALA A 73 17.03 -1.91 4.59
CA ALA A 73 18.49 -1.76 4.57
C ALA A 73 19.13 -2.12 3.21
N ALA A 74 18.47 -2.98 2.43
CA ALA A 74 18.90 -3.36 1.09
C ALA A 74 17.68 -3.59 0.17
N PRO A 75 17.82 -3.38 -1.15
CA PRO A 75 16.82 -3.79 -2.11
C PRO A 75 16.58 -5.31 -2.00
N GLN A 76 15.31 -5.69 -1.96
CA GLN A 76 14.91 -7.09 -2.13
C GLN A 76 14.09 -7.18 -3.41
N GLU A 77 14.43 -8.12 -4.28
CA GLU A 77 13.58 -8.44 -5.42
C GLU A 77 12.22 -8.93 -4.89
N ALA A 78 11.13 -8.37 -5.40
CA ALA A 78 9.79 -8.82 -5.04
C ALA A 78 9.58 -10.27 -5.51
N ASP A 79 8.78 -11.07 -4.78
CA ASP A 79 8.48 -12.45 -5.18
C ASP A 79 8.03 -12.46 -6.66
N PRO A 80 8.70 -13.21 -7.54
CA PRO A 80 8.41 -13.22 -8.96
C PRO A 80 6.98 -13.66 -9.30
N ARG A 81 6.28 -14.34 -8.37
CA ARG A 81 4.86 -14.70 -8.48
C ARG A 81 3.91 -13.52 -8.26
N LEU A 82 4.40 -12.44 -7.65
CA LEU A 82 3.71 -11.16 -7.52
C LEU A 82 3.98 -10.24 -8.72
N ARG A 83 4.82 -10.66 -9.68
CA ARG A 83 4.96 -9.92 -10.94
C ARG A 83 3.65 -10.03 -11.71
N PRO A 84 3.12 -8.92 -12.24
CA PRO A 84 2.00 -9.01 -13.17
C PRO A 84 2.42 -9.93 -14.32
N VAL A 85 1.60 -10.96 -14.58
CA VAL A 85 1.78 -11.82 -15.74
C VAL A 85 1.72 -10.91 -16.97
N GLN A 86 2.85 -10.74 -17.66
CA GLN A 86 2.87 -10.06 -18.95
C GLN A 86 1.86 -10.78 -19.86
N GLY A 87 1.00 -9.99 -20.50
CA GLY A 87 -0.23 -10.43 -21.15
C GLY A 87 -0.10 -11.79 -21.83
N GLN A 88 -0.94 -12.74 -21.42
CA GLN A 88 -1.34 -13.82 -22.32
C GLN A 88 -2.23 -13.20 -23.41
N GLU A 89 -1.60 -12.61 -24.40
CA GLU A 89 -2.22 -12.34 -25.68
C GLU A 89 -2.49 -13.71 -26.33
N HIS A 90 -3.69 -14.25 -26.09
CA HIS A 90 -4.21 -15.38 -26.83
C HIS A 90 -4.45 -14.93 -28.28
N LEU A 91 -3.41 -14.99 -29.11
CA LEU A 91 -3.53 -14.86 -30.55
C LEU A 91 -4.36 -16.05 -31.08
N ARG A 92 -5.68 -15.88 -31.22
CA ARG A 92 -6.52 -16.76 -32.03
C ARG A 92 -6.85 -16.08 -33.36
N GLY A 93 -6.15 -16.52 -34.40
CA GLY A 93 -6.63 -16.55 -35.79
C GLY A 93 -6.61 -15.25 -36.57
N ARG A 94 -5.84 -15.21 -37.67
CA ARG A 94 -6.02 -14.23 -38.75
C ARG A 94 -7.34 -14.50 -39.48
N GLY A 95 -8.31 -13.60 -39.35
CA GLY A 95 -9.38 -13.45 -40.33
C GLY A 95 -8.84 -12.78 -41.61
N GLY A 96 -9.36 -13.18 -42.77
CA GLY A 96 -8.79 -12.92 -44.11
C GLY A 96 -8.68 -11.46 -44.56
N ASP A 97 -9.25 -10.49 -43.86
CA ASP A 97 -9.37 -9.11 -44.35
C ASP A 97 -8.67 -8.07 -43.47
N GLY A 98 -7.73 -8.49 -42.62
CA GLY A 98 -6.83 -7.58 -41.89
C GLY A 98 -7.49 -6.64 -40.88
N GLN A 99 -8.80 -6.73 -40.65
CA GLN A 99 -9.53 -5.98 -39.64
C GLN A 99 -9.57 -6.76 -38.32
N GLN A 100 -9.08 -6.14 -37.26
CA GLN A 100 -9.05 -6.70 -35.92
C GLN A 100 -10.46 -6.60 -35.32
N VAL A 101 -11.15 -7.73 -35.16
CA VAL A 101 -12.48 -7.78 -34.54
C VAL A 101 -12.36 -8.49 -33.18
N TRP A 102 -12.69 -7.76 -32.11
CA TRP A 102 -12.79 -8.29 -30.76
C TRP A 102 -14.25 -8.74 -30.53
N ARG A 103 -14.46 -9.98 -30.08
CA ARG A 103 -15.76 -10.41 -29.50
C ARG A 103 -15.76 -10.17 -28.01
#